data_AF-A0A078BDB9-F1
#
_entry.id   AF-A0A078BDB9-F1
#
_cell.length_a   1.000
_cell.length_b   1.000
_cell.length_c   1.000
_cell.angle_alpha   90.00
_cell.angle_beta   90.00
_cell.angle_gamma   90.00
#
_symmetry.space_group_name_H-M   'P 1'
#
loop_
_entity.id
_entity.type
_entity.pdbx_description
1 polymer ?
#
loop_
_entity_poly.entity_id
_entity_poly.type
_entity_poly.pdbx_seq_one_letter_code
_entity_poly.pdbx_strand_id
1 'polypeptide(L)'
;MLQSIGLHDVDYYTFQGAIKRFGYRDNLNDEQMKTIKKEIRLNYEDMLDQNHSPHAVVYKDENFFFIEKRHTVYNLLKLGFLVCRFESVEDQELEMWHLLNPLLNETVSKRTVEQFLRDLIYVAIDMNINILKNAEQHENPDIPKALAYLEESSKKRDIFINQRLKRFKNENIARDELMEHTRDCFFQSYRLRLAISGCQAGFIDYTPLNRDNYPNFRQENQN
;
A
#
# COMPACT_ATOMS: atom_id res chain seq x y z
N MET A 1 9.26 8.40 2.27
CA MET A 1 8.43 7.15 2.25
C MET A 1 7.04 7.51 1.76
N LEU A 2 6.22 6.55 1.29
CA LEU A 2 4.88 6.74 0.67
C LEU A 2 3.94 7.77 1.31
N GLN A 3 4.19 8.22 2.53
CA GLN A 3 3.63 9.46 3.08
C GLN A 3 3.74 10.67 2.12
N SER A 4 4.78 10.72 1.28
CA SER A 4 5.01 11.79 0.32
C SER A 4 3.96 11.92 -0.79
N ILE A 5 3.12 10.91 -1.00
CA ILE A 5 1.98 10.99 -1.94
C ILE A 5 0.64 11.24 -1.25
N GLY A 6 0.64 11.53 0.06
CA GLY A 6 -0.53 12.05 0.80
C GLY A 6 -1.67 11.07 1.09
N LEU A 7 -1.57 9.80 0.66
CA LEU A 7 -2.68 8.84 0.77
C LEU A 7 -3.01 8.37 2.21
N HIS A 8 -2.10 8.56 3.17
CA HIS A 8 -2.30 8.16 4.58
C HIS A 8 -3.45 8.88 5.28
N ASP A 9 -3.84 10.05 4.75
CA ASP A 9 -4.98 10.83 5.24
C ASP A 9 -6.26 10.56 4.44
N VAL A 10 -6.19 9.74 3.39
CA VAL A 10 -7.33 9.42 2.54
C VAL A 10 -8.04 8.20 3.12
N ASP A 11 -9.35 8.32 3.25
CA ASP A 11 -10.21 7.19 3.60
C ASP A 11 -10.21 6.15 2.46
N TYR A 12 -10.00 4.88 2.80
CA TYR A 12 -9.88 3.83 1.79
C TYR A 12 -11.14 3.67 0.94
N TYR A 13 -12.35 3.81 1.50
CA TYR A 13 -13.58 3.70 0.71
C TYR A 13 -13.75 4.87 -0.25
N THR A 14 -13.33 6.08 0.15
CA THR A 14 -13.24 7.23 -0.76
C THR A 14 -12.27 6.96 -1.91
N PHE A 15 -11.07 6.47 -1.59
CA PHE A 15 -10.06 6.10 -2.59
C PHE A 15 -10.59 5.01 -3.54
N GLN A 16 -11.10 3.91 -2.98
CA GLN A 16 -11.64 2.78 -3.72
C GLN A 16 -12.79 3.22 -4.63
N GLY A 17 -13.73 4.02 -4.12
CA GLY A 17 -14.86 4.53 -4.89
C GLY A 17 -14.40 5.38 -6.07
N ALA A 18 -13.37 6.19 -5.89
CA ALA A 18 -12.77 6.99 -6.96
C ALA A 18 -12.11 6.09 -8.03
N ILE A 19 -11.29 5.12 -7.63
CA ILE A 19 -10.64 4.16 -8.54
C ILE A 19 -11.68 3.32 -9.31
N LYS A 20 -12.67 2.76 -8.61
CA LYS A 20 -13.69 1.87 -9.19
C LYS A 20 -14.75 2.61 -10.01
N ARG A 21 -14.86 3.94 -9.90
CA ARG A 21 -15.80 4.77 -10.68
C ARG A 21 -15.75 4.48 -12.19
N PHE A 22 -14.55 4.22 -12.70
CA PHE A 22 -14.32 3.89 -14.10
C PHE A 22 -13.92 2.42 -14.30
N GLY A 23 -13.50 1.75 -13.22
CA GLY A 23 -12.86 0.44 -13.22
C GLY A 23 -13.77 -0.78 -13.42
N TYR A 24 -15.10 -0.61 -13.54
CA TYR A 24 -15.99 -1.74 -13.83
C TYR A 24 -15.84 -2.30 -15.26
N ARG A 25 -15.14 -1.61 -16.15
CA ARG A 25 -14.94 -2.04 -17.55
C ARG A 25 -13.49 -2.06 -18.02
N ASP A 26 -12.58 -1.26 -17.42
CA ASP A 26 -11.22 -1.07 -17.93
C ASP A 26 -10.24 -0.48 -16.90
N ASN A 27 -8.93 -0.58 -17.21
CA ASN A 27 -7.86 0.17 -16.52
C ASN A 27 -7.94 1.68 -16.80
N LEU A 28 -7.40 2.51 -15.89
CA LEU A 28 -7.57 3.96 -15.94
C LEU A 28 -6.60 4.65 -16.91
N ASN A 29 -7.09 5.48 -17.81
CA ASN A 29 -6.26 6.38 -18.61
C ASN A 29 -5.96 7.70 -17.88
N ASP A 30 -5.15 8.55 -18.50
CA ASP A 30 -4.71 9.82 -17.92
C ASP A 30 -5.87 10.79 -17.62
N GLU A 31 -6.90 10.85 -18.47
CA GLU A 31 -8.07 11.71 -18.25
C GLU A 31 -8.93 11.23 -17.07
N GLN A 32 -9.04 9.91 -16.91
CA GLN A 32 -9.73 9.31 -15.76
C GLN A 32 -8.96 9.58 -14.47
N MET A 33 -7.63 9.42 -14.47
CA MET A 33 -6.77 9.78 -13.33
C MET A 33 -6.89 11.26 -12.97
N LYS A 34 -6.90 12.15 -13.96
CA LYS A 34 -7.13 13.58 -13.77
C LYS A 34 -8.48 13.88 -13.12
N THR A 35 -9.51 13.12 -13.45
CA THR A 35 -10.87 13.31 -12.92
C THR A 35 -10.97 12.96 -11.43
N ILE A 36 -10.22 11.97 -10.96
CA ILE A 36 -10.27 11.49 -9.56
C ILE A 36 -9.17 12.08 -8.67
N LYS A 37 -8.33 12.95 -9.23
CA LYS A 37 -7.09 13.41 -8.58
C LYS A 37 -7.32 14.04 -7.21
N LYS A 38 -8.46 14.71 -7.00
CA LYS A 38 -8.79 15.36 -5.73
C LYS A 38 -9.10 14.33 -4.65
N GLU A 39 -9.90 13.33 -4.99
CA GLU A 39 -10.33 12.26 -4.07
C GLU A 39 -9.16 11.39 -3.60
N ILE A 40 -8.16 11.18 -4.47
CA ILE A 40 -6.96 10.39 -4.16
C ILE A 40 -5.76 11.25 -3.79
N ARG A 41 -5.94 12.57 -3.57
CA ARG A 41 -4.86 13.54 -3.29
C ARG A 41 -3.65 13.44 -4.23
N LEU A 42 -3.91 13.14 -5.51
CA LEU A 42 -2.88 13.10 -6.54
C LEU A 42 -2.58 14.52 -7.02
N ASN A 43 -1.32 14.95 -6.89
CA ASN A 43 -0.83 16.07 -7.67
C ASN A 43 -0.58 15.61 -9.11
N TYR A 44 -1.62 15.77 -9.94
CA TYR A 44 -1.61 15.29 -11.33
C TYR A 44 -0.63 16.08 -12.20
N GLU A 45 -0.51 17.38 -11.93
CA GLU A 45 0.44 18.27 -12.57
C GLU A 45 1.89 17.80 -12.29
N ASP A 46 2.26 17.60 -11.02
CA ASP A 46 3.61 17.07 -10.67
C ASP A 46 3.85 15.69 -11.28
N MET A 47 2.84 14.82 -11.30
CA MET A 47 2.93 13.49 -11.91
C MET A 47 3.27 13.58 -13.41
N LEU A 48 2.72 14.57 -14.12
CA LEU A 48 2.97 14.75 -15.55
C LEU A 48 4.30 15.45 -15.82
N ASP A 49 4.57 16.54 -15.11
CA ASP A 49 5.63 17.50 -15.44
C ASP A 49 6.98 17.15 -14.78
N GLN A 50 6.96 16.40 -13.67
CA GLN A 50 8.16 16.06 -12.89
C GLN A 50 8.31 14.55 -12.75
N ASN A 51 9.10 13.93 -13.63
CA ASN A 51 9.32 12.48 -13.64
C ASN A 51 9.91 11.93 -12.32
N HIS A 52 10.59 12.78 -11.55
CA HIS A 52 11.17 12.41 -10.25
C HIS A 52 10.24 12.68 -9.07
N SER A 53 9.06 13.30 -9.29
CA SER A 53 8.11 13.52 -8.21
C SER A 53 7.64 12.18 -7.65
N PRO A 54 7.37 12.08 -6.33
CA PRO A 54 6.83 10.85 -5.75
C PRO A 54 5.54 10.39 -6.43
N HIS A 55 4.73 11.31 -6.95
CA HIS A 55 3.53 10.99 -7.71
C HIS A 55 3.88 10.35 -9.07
N ALA A 56 4.83 10.89 -9.82
CA ALA A 56 5.28 10.26 -11.07
C ALA A 56 5.89 8.88 -10.81
N VAL A 57 6.80 8.76 -9.83
CA VAL A 57 7.49 7.50 -9.51
C VAL A 57 6.50 6.38 -9.14
N VAL A 58 5.42 6.71 -8.42
CA VAL A 58 4.40 5.73 -8.05
C VAL A 58 3.44 5.46 -9.19
N TYR A 59 2.77 6.50 -9.71
CA TYR A 59 1.64 6.31 -10.60
C TYR A 59 2.05 5.99 -12.04
N LYS A 60 3.26 6.37 -12.48
CA LYS A 60 3.82 6.02 -13.80
C LYS A 60 4.80 4.84 -13.78
N ASP A 61 4.84 4.05 -12.71
CA ASP A 61 5.68 2.85 -12.67
C ASP A 61 5.17 1.78 -13.65
N GLU A 62 5.89 1.62 -14.76
CA GLU A 62 5.52 0.73 -15.86
C GLU A 62 5.58 -0.77 -15.50
N ASN A 63 6.23 -1.12 -14.39
CA ASN A 63 6.34 -2.52 -13.98
C ASN A 63 5.13 -2.99 -13.17
N PHE A 64 4.35 -2.06 -12.63
CA PHE A 64 3.31 -2.41 -11.65
C PHE A 64 2.04 -1.59 -11.83
N PHE A 65 2.12 -0.26 -11.74
CA PHE A 65 0.94 0.59 -11.78
C PHE A 65 0.52 0.96 -13.19
N PHE A 66 1.43 1.28 -14.10
CA PHE A 66 1.15 1.88 -15.41
C PHE A 66 1.53 0.97 -16.58
N ILE A 67 0.70 -0.02 -16.86
CA ILE A 67 0.98 -1.04 -17.89
C ILE A 67 0.27 -0.64 -19.18
N GLU A 68 0.97 -0.69 -20.32
CA GLU A 68 0.42 -0.39 -21.65
C GLU A 68 -0.31 0.98 -21.71
N LYS A 69 0.29 1.99 -21.06
CA LYS A 69 -0.25 3.36 -20.94
C LYS A 69 -1.57 3.46 -20.18
N ARG A 70 -1.88 2.49 -19.31
CA ARG A 70 -3.06 2.52 -18.44
C ARG A 70 -2.68 2.17 -17.00
N HIS A 71 -3.32 2.84 -16.05
CA HIS A 71 -3.16 2.55 -14.64
C HIS A 71 -4.02 1.35 -14.25
N THR A 72 -3.37 0.31 -13.73
CA THR A 72 -4.03 -0.93 -13.37
C THR A 72 -4.89 -0.73 -12.13
N VAL A 73 -6.21 -0.86 -12.29
CA VAL A 73 -7.17 -0.66 -11.20
C VAL A 73 -6.84 -1.57 -10.03
N TYR A 74 -6.53 -2.84 -10.32
CA TYR A 74 -6.25 -3.83 -9.28
C TYR A 74 -5.00 -3.48 -8.45
N ASN A 75 -3.92 -2.98 -9.07
CA ASN A 75 -2.72 -2.62 -8.30
C ASN A 75 -2.90 -1.29 -7.57
N LEU A 76 -3.61 -0.32 -8.16
CA LEU A 76 -4.00 0.91 -7.44
C LEU A 76 -4.81 0.60 -6.17
N LEU A 77 -5.72 -0.37 -6.21
CA LEU A 77 -6.45 -0.79 -5.01
C LEU A 77 -5.54 -1.41 -3.95
N LYS A 78 -4.51 -2.18 -4.34
CA LYS A 78 -3.49 -2.69 -3.40
C LYS A 78 -2.64 -1.58 -2.80
N LEU A 79 -2.31 -0.55 -3.58
CA LEU A 79 -1.67 0.67 -3.06
C LEU A 79 -2.55 1.28 -1.98
N GLY A 80 -3.82 1.59 -2.32
CA GLY A 80 -4.79 2.14 -1.39
C GLY A 80 -4.94 1.30 -0.13
N PHE A 81 -5.08 -0.02 -0.28
CA PHE A 81 -5.23 -0.96 0.83
C PHE A 81 -4.08 -0.88 1.84
N LEU A 82 -2.86 -0.65 1.38
CA LEU A 82 -1.68 -0.68 2.24
C LEU A 82 -1.35 0.70 2.86
N VAL A 83 -1.89 1.78 2.30
CA VAL A 83 -1.49 3.16 2.64
C VAL A 83 -2.63 4.06 3.09
N CYS A 84 -3.87 3.81 2.69
CA CYS A 84 -5.03 4.60 3.09
C CYS A 84 -5.46 4.25 4.52
N ARG A 85 -6.27 5.13 5.09
CA ARG A 85 -6.88 4.92 6.40
C ARG A 85 -8.13 4.05 6.26
N PHE A 86 -8.26 3.06 7.14
CA PHE A 86 -9.48 2.28 7.34
C PHE A 86 -10.19 2.72 8.61
N GLU A 87 -11.52 2.58 8.66
CA GLU A 87 -12.30 2.88 9.87
C GLU A 87 -12.08 1.82 10.95
N SER A 88 -11.97 0.55 10.55
CA SER A 88 -11.77 -0.58 11.44
C SER A 88 -10.81 -1.63 10.84
N VAL A 89 -10.31 -2.52 11.71
CA VAL A 89 -9.48 -3.66 11.28
C VAL A 89 -10.34 -4.65 10.49
N GLU A 90 -11.60 -4.80 10.88
CA GLU A 90 -12.59 -5.69 10.28
C GLU A 90 -12.92 -5.28 8.83
N ASP A 91 -13.03 -3.98 8.56
CA ASP A 91 -13.21 -3.47 7.20
C ASP A 91 -11.98 -3.77 6.35
N GLN A 92 -10.78 -3.59 6.90
CA GLN A 92 -9.55 -3.88 6.20
C GLN A 92 -9.41 -5.38 5.89
N GLU A 93 -9.81 -6.25 6.81
CA GLU A 93 -9.87 -7.70 6.59
C GLU A 93 -10.81 -8.09 5.45
N LEU A 94 -12.01 -7.50 5.45
CA LEU A 94 -12.99 -7.71 4.42
C LEU A 94 -12.44 -7.27 3.06
N GLU A 95 -11.80 -6.11 3.00
CA GLU A 95 -11.22 -5.59 1.77
C GLU A 95 -10.02 -6.39 1.28
N MET A 96 -9.16 -6.89 2.19
CA MET A 96 -8.10 -7.82 1.81
C MET A 96 -8.67 -9.08 1.15
N TRP A 97 -9.75 -9.65 1.71
CA TRP A 97 -10.43 -10.80 1.13
C TRP A 97 -11.00 -10.47 -0.25
N HIS A 98 -11.67 -9.33 -0.41
CA HIS A 98 -12.22 -8.91 -1.70
C HIS A 98 -11.14 -8.68 -2.77
N LEU A 99 -9.97 -8.16 -2.38
CA LEU A 99 -8.85 -8.01 -3.31
C LEU A 99 -8.26 -9.36 -3.72
N LEU A 100 -8.11 -10.30 -2.78
CA LEU A 100 -7.62 -11.64 -3.08
C LEU A 100 -8.62 -12.49 -3.86
N ASN A 101 -9.90 -12.28 -3.61
CA ASN A 101 -11.00 -13.12 -4.08
C ASN A 101 -12.11 -12.28 -4.74
N PRO A 102 -11.82 -11.63 -5.89
CA PRO A 102 -12.79 -10.75 -6.55
C PRO A 102 -14.04 -11.49 -7.06
N LEU A 103 -13.95 -12.81 -7.23
CA LEU A 103 -15.06 -13.67 -7.64
C LEU A 103 -15.90 -14.20 -6.48
N LEU A 104 -15.53 -13.86 -5.23
CA LEU A 104 -16.24 -14.27 -4.02
C LEU A 104 -16.40 -15.79 -3.88
N ASN A 105 -15.38 -16.54 -4.29
CA ASN A 105 -15.33 -17.99 -4.07
C ASN A 105 -15.23 -18.31 -2.57
N GLU A 106 -15.50 -19.54 -2.17
CA GLU A 106 -15.32 -19.96 -0.76
C GLU A 106 -13.84 -19.96 -0.33
N THR A 107 -12.94 -20.22 -1.27
CA THR A 107 -11.49 -20.34 -1.03
C THR A 107 -10.66 -19.70 -2.14
N VAL A 108 -9.41 -19.36 -1.83
CA VAL A 108 -8.39 -18.96 -2.81
C VAL A 108 -7.17 -19.87 -2.74
N SER A 109 -6.44 -20.04 -3.84
CA SER A 109 -5.23 -20.87 -3.84
C SER A 109 -4.08 -20.22 -3.06
N LYS A 110 -3.16 -21.02 -2.51
CA LYS A 110 -1.90 -20.52 -1.93
C LYS A 110 -1.11 -19.65 -2.90
N ARG A 111 -1.11 -20.01 -4.19
CA ARG A 111 -0.47 -19.22 -5.24
C ARG A 111 -1.07 -17.81 -5.38
N THR A 112 -2.39 -17.69 -5.28
CA THR A 112 -3.09 -16.39 -5.29
C THR A 112 -2.65 -15.54 -4.09
N VAL A 113 -2.58 -16.15 -2.91
CA VAL A 113 -2.09 -15.48 -1.70
C VAL A 113 -0.62 -15.08 -1.86
N GLU A 114 0.24 -15.96 -2.35
CA GLU A 114 1.65 -15.65 -2.63
C GLU A 114 1.80 -14.43 -3.52
N GLN A 115 1.11 -14.40 -4.66
CA GLN A 115 1.20 -13.28 -5.59
C GLN A 115 0.75 -11.97 -4.94
N PHE A 116 -0.36 -12.00 -4.21
CA PHE A 116 -0.83 -10.83 -3.48
C PHE A 116 0.19 -10.33 -2.45
N LEU A 117 0.89 -11.22 -1.74
CA LEU A 117 1.95 -10.82 -0.82
C LEU A 117 3.14 -10.20 -1.53
N ARG A 118 3.55 -10.76 -2.67
CA ARG A 118 4.61 -10.17 -3.50
C ARG A 118 4.24 -8.75 -3.91
N ASP A 119 2.98 -8.55 -4.29
CA ASP A 119 2.44 -7.26 -4.70
C ASP A 119 2.42 -6.24 -3.54
N LEU A 120 1.97 -6.65 -2.35
CA LEU A 120 2.01 -5.78 -1.15
C LEU A 120 3.45 -5.45 -0.75
N ILE A 121 4.37 -6.42 -0.85
CA ILE A 121 5.79 -6.22 -0.55
C ILE A 121 6.41 -5.24 -1.54
N TYR A 122 6.05 -5.33 -2.82
CA TYR A 122 6.50 -4.39 -3.84
C TYR A 122 6.14 -2.95 -3.45
N VAL A 123 4.88 -2.71 -3.09
CA VAL A 123 4.44 -1.39 -2.60
C VAL A 123 5.17 -0.99 -1.31
N ALA A 124 5.31 -1.92 -0.36
CA ALA A 124 5.92 -1.62 0.93
C ALA A 124 7.42 -1.30 0.84
N ILE A 125 8.16 -1.96 -0.05
CA ILE A 125 9.62 -1.92 -0.12
C ILE A 125 10.09 -1.30 -1.42
N ASP A 126 9.88 -1.95 -2.56
CA ASP A 126 10.47 -1.54 -3.85
C ASP A 126 10.02 -0.14 -4.26
N MET A 127 8.73 0.15 -4.10
CA MET A 127 8.22 1.48 -4.41
C MET A 127 8.83 2.56 -3.51
N ASN A 128 9.07 2.26 -2.23
CA ASN A 128 9.73 3.22 -1.33
C ASN A 128 11.22 3.40 -1.70
N ILE A 129 11.91 2.35 -2.14
CA ILE A 129 13.28 2.43 -2.66
C ILE A 129 13.29 3.35 -3.89
N ASN A 130 12.37 3.15 -4.83
CA ASN A 130 12.29 3.94 -6.05
C ASN A 130 12.05 5.42 -5.75
N ILE A 131 11.12 5.74 -4.84
CA ILE A 131 10.87 7.12 -4.40
C ILE A 131 12.14 7.73 -3.79
N LEU A 132 12.83 7.01 -2.91
CA LEU A 132 14.03 7.52 -2.22
C LEU A 132 15.23 7.70 -3.16
N LYS A 133 15.39 6.81 -4.16
CA LYS A 133 16.45 6.93 -5.18
C LYS A 133 16.23 8.09 -6.14
N ASN A 134 14.96 8.46 -6.38
CA ASN A 134 14.58 9.56 -7.27
C ASN A 134 14.36 10.88 -6.52
N ALA A 135 14.38 10.89 -5.19
CA ALA A 135 14.24 12.13 -4.45
C ALA A 135 15.49 13.01 -4.69
N GLU A 136 15.29 14.22 -5.21
CA GLU A 136 16.34 15.24 -5.43
C GLU A 136 16.94 15.79 -4.11
N GLN A 137 16.67 15.15 -2.96
CA GLN A 137 17.09 15.61 -1.65
C GLN A 137 18.52 15.18 -1.34
N HIS A 138 19.48 15.88 -1.94
CA HIS A 138 20.91 15.69 -1.71
C HIS A 138 21.43 16.01 -0.30
N GLU A 139 20.57 16.31 0.69
CA GLU A 139 21.03 16.75 2.02
C GLU A 139 20.32 16.11 3.23
N ASN A 140 19.43 15.13 3.04
CA ASN A 140 18.83 14.45 4.19
C ASN A 140 19.69 13.25 4.65
N PRO A 141 20.36 13.32 5.82
CA PRO A 141 21.23 12.25 6.32
C PRO A 141 20.49 10.95 6.64
N ASP A 142 19.16 10.95 6.70
CA ASP A 142 18.36 9.75 6.97
C ASP A 142 17.99 8.98 5.70
N ILE A 143 18.09 9.57 4.51
CA ILE A 143 17.81 8.87 3.24
C ILE A 143 18.73 7.65 3.05
N PRO A 144 20.08 7.76 3.21
CA PRO A 144 20.96 6.60 3.09
C PRO A 144 20.62 5.48 4.08
N LYS A 145 20.26 5.83 5.32
CA LYS A 145 19.86 4.85 6.35
C LYS A 145 18.56 4.15 5.97
N ALA A 146 17.57 4.90 5.51
CA ALA A 146 16.29 4.36 5.07
C ALA A 146 16.44 3.45 3.84
N LEU A 147 17.27 3.84 2.86
CA LEU A 147 17.59 3.02 1.71
C LEU A 147 18.27 1.70 2.12
N ALA A 148 19.31 1.77 2.96
CA ALA A 148 20.00 0.58 3.44
C ALA A 148 19.04 -0.39 4.17
N TYR A 149 18.14 0.14 5.01
CA TYR A 149 17.11 -0.65 5.68
C TYR A 149 16.16 -1.34 4.69
N LEU A 150 15.67 -0.62 3.67
CA LEU A 150 14.74 -1.15 2.68
C LEU A 150 15.41 -2.19 1.77
N GLU A 151 16.64 -1.93 1.33
CA GLU A 151 17.41 -2.84 0.50
C GLU A 151 17.76 -4.14 1.25
N GLU A 152 18.06 -4.07 2.54
CA GLU A 152 18.26 -5.27 3.36
C GLU A 152 16.96 -6.04 3.57
N SER A 153 15.85 -5.33 3.81
CA SER A 153 14.52 -5.93 3.92
C SER A 153 14.11 -6.63 2.61
N SER A 154 14.43 -6.03 1.46
CA SER A 154 14.15 -6.58 0.12
C SER A 154 14.74 -7.99 -0.06
N LYS A 155 15.96 -8.23 0.43
CA LYS A 155 16.65 -9.54 0.35
C LYS A 155 15.96 -10.63 1.17
N LYS A 156 15.15 -10.26 2.17
CA LYS A 156 14.45 -11.21 3.05
C LYS A 156 13.03 -11.55 2.57
N ARG A 157 12.56 -10.96 1.46
CA ARG A 157 11.16 -11.13 0.99
C ARG A 157 10.75 -12.57 0.77
N ASP A 158 11.58 -13.38 0.09
CA ASP A 158 11.20 -14.74 -0.27
C ASP A 158 11.21 -15.66 0.96
N ILE A 159 12.15 -15.42 1.87
CA ILE A 159 12.18 -16.10 3.17
C ILE A 159 10.90 -15.79 3.94
N PHE A 160 10.51 -14.52 4.01
CA PHE A 160 9.28 -14.09 4.68
C PHE A 160 8.02 -14.70 4.06
N ILE A 161 7.87 -14.63 2.74
CA ILE A 161 6.73 -15.22 2.01
C ILE A 161 6.65 -16.72 2.28
N ASN A 162 7.75 -17.44 2.12
CA ASN A 162 7.79 -18.89 2.34
C ASN A 162 7.44 -19.27 3.77
N GLN A 163 7.90 -18.50 4.77
CA GLN A 163 7.55 -18.73 6.17
C GLN A 163 6.05 -18.48 6.43
N ARG A 164 5.46 -17.48 5.80
CA ARG A 164 4.02 -17.18 5.93
C ARG A 164 3.16 -18.25 5.24
N LEU A 165 3.50 -18.66 4.02
CA LEU A 165 2.75 -19.67 3.28
C LEU A 165 2.78 -21.06 3.91
N LYS A 166 3.81 -21.38 4.70
CA LYS A 166 3.91 -22.61 5.50
C LYS A 166 2.88 -22.70 6.63
N ARG A 167 2.29 -21.56 7.06
CA ARG A 167 1.26 -21.55 8.10
C ARG A 167 -0.08 -22.10 7.60
N PHE A 168 -0.38 -21.89 6.32
CA PHE A 168 -1.57 -22.44 5.69
C PHE A 168 -1.47 -23.96 5.57
N LYS A 169 -2.47 -24.67 6.08
CA LYS A 169 -2.46 -26.14 6.10
C LYS A 169 -2.82 -26.72 4.74
N ASN A 170 -3.72 -26.03 4.03
CA ASN A 170 -4.34 -26.50 2.79
C ASN A 170 -3.91 -25.64 1.59
N GLU A 171 -3.94 -26.23 0.39
CA GLU A 171 -3.65 -25.51 -0.86
C GLU A 171 -4.72 -24.45 -1.17
N ASN A 172 -5.95 -24.69 -0.74
CA ASN A 172 -7.05 -23.74 -0.83
C ASN A 172 -7.32 -23.16 0.56
N ILE A 173 -7.22 -21.84 0.66
CA ILE A 173 -7.29 -21.06 1.90
C ILE A 173 -8.66 -20.41 1.98
N ALA A 174 -9.37 -20.65 3.09
CA ALA A 174 -10.61 -19.96 3.42
C ALA A 174 -10.34 -18.59 4.05
N ARG A 175 -11.34 -17.70 4.03
CA ARG A 175 -11.22 -16.35 4.60
C ARG A 175 -10.70 -16.34 6.04
N ASP A 176 -11.29 -17.16 6.91
CA ASP A 176 -10.96 -17.15 8.34
C ASP A 176 -9.51 -17.62 8.58
N GLU A 177 -9.06 -18.66 7.87
CA GLU A 177 -7.67 -19.13 7.90
C GLU A 177 -6.70 -18.04 7.41
N LEU A 178 -7.08 -17.29 6.36
CA LEU A 178 -6.29 -16.15 5.89
C LEU A 178 -6.17 -15.08 6.98
N MET A 179 -7.28 -14.65 7.58
CA MET A 179 -7.25 -13.56 8.58
C MET A 179 -6.41 -13.94 9.81
N GLU A 180 -6.53 -15.18 10.28
CA GLU A 180 -5.76 -15.70 11.44
C GLU A 180 -4.24 -15.54 11.25
N HIS A 181 -3.74 -15.66 10.02
CA HIS A 181 -2.31 -15.69 9.73
C HIS A 181 -1.70 -14.38 9.21
N THR A 182 -2.53 -13.35 9.00
CA THR A 182 -2.14 -12.14 8.24
C THR A 182 -2.45 -10.81 8.93
N ARG A 183 -3.37 -10.79 9.91
CA ARG A 183 -3.79 -9.60 10.67
C ARG A 183 -2.63 -8.86 11.36
N ASP A 184 -1.57 -9.57 11.74
CA ASP A 184 -0.45 -9.03 12.50
C ASP A 184 0.46 -8.09 11.67
N CYS A 185 0.54 -8.27 10.35
CA CYS A 185 1.59 -7.63 9.56
C CYS A 185 1.18 -7.08 8.19
N PHE A 186 0.04 -7.47 7.61
CA PHE A 186 -0.27 -7.12 6.21
C PHE A 186 -1.05 -5.80 6.04
N PHE A 187 -1.54 -5.23 7.12
CA PHE A 187 -2.49 -4.10 7.06
C PHE A 187 -1.83 -2.73 6.95
N GLN A 188 -0.53 -2.62 7.20
CA GLN A 188 0.15 -1.34 7.14
C GLN A 188 1.52 -1.52 6.51
N SER A 189 1.84 -0.63 5.56
CA SER A 189 3.12 -0.63 4.85
C SER A 189 4.34 -0.74 5.78
N TYR A 190 4.36 0.01 6.89
CA TYR A 190 5.48 -0.05 7.83
C TYR A 190 5.53 -1.35 8.64
N ARG A 191 4.37 -1.91 9.04
CA ARG A 191 4.31 -3.19 9.77
C ARG A 191 4.81 -4.33 8.91
N LEU A 192 4.43 -4.32 7.63
CA LEU A 192 4.91 -5.30 6.66
C LEU A 192 6.43 -5.24 6.53
N ARG A 193 7.01 -4.02 6.43
CA ARG A 193 8.48 -3.85 6.42
C ARG A 193 9.14 -4.36 7.70
N LEU A 194 8.61 -4.03 8.87
CA LEU A 194 9.13 -4.52 10.15
C LEU A 194 9.13 -6.05 10.18
N ALA A 195 8.00 -6.67 9.82
CA ALA A 195 7.85 -8.12 9.80
C ALA A 195 8.85 -8.81 8.84
N ILE A 196 9.10 -8.23 7.66
CA ILE A 196 10.08 -8.75 6.68
C ILE A 196 11.51 -8.59 7.20
N SER A 197 11.82 -7.44 7.81
CA SER A 197 13.16 -7.15 8.32
C SER A 197 13.57 -8.05 9.50
N GLY A 198 12.60 -8.69 10.16
CA GLY A 198 12.81 -9.47 11.38
C GLY A 198 12.85 -8.61 12.64
N CYS A 199 12.66 -7.30 12.53
CA CYS A 199 12.41 -6.44 13.66
C CYS A 199 11.01 -6.74 14.19
N GLN A 200 10.92 -7.35 15.38
CA GLN A 200 9.62 -7.50 16.04
C GLN A 200 9.00 -6.11 16.18
N ALA A 201 7.86 -5.90 15.51
CA ALA A 201 6.91 -4.93 16.00
C ALA A 201 6.50 -5.47 17.38
N GLY A 202 7.10 -4.93 18.45
CA GLY A 202 6.59 -5.20 19.79
C GLY A 202 5.08 -5.00 19.73
N PHE A 203 4.32 -5.99 20.21
CA PHE A 203 2.84 -6.02 20.21
C PHE A 203 2.30 -4.59 20.34
N ILE A 204 1.91 -3.97 19.22
CA ILE A 204 1.31 -2.65 19.24
C ILE A 204 -0.11 -2.88 19.66
N ASP A 205 -0.42 -2.53 20.91
CA ASP A 205 -1.77 -2.48 21.43
C ASP A 205 -2.65 -1.66 20.47
N TYR A 206 -3.73 -2.27 20.01
CA TYR A 206 -4.65 -1.70 19.01
C TYR A 206 -5.63 -0.69 19.62
N THR A 207 -5.47 -0.34 20.90
CA THR A 207 -6.33 0.62 21.61
C THR A 207 -6.29 2.08 21.12
N PRO A 208 -5.26 2.65 20.45
CA PRO A 208 -5.34 4.02 19.97
C PRO A 208 -5.85 4.09 18.53
N LEU A 209 -6.94 3.38 18.22
CA LEU A 209 -7.86 3.76 17.13
C LEU A 209 -8.99 4.67 17.66
N ASN A 210 -9.04 4.95 18.96
CA ASN A 210 -9.92 5.97 19.55
C ASN A 210 -9.36 7.38 19.32
N ARG A 211 -9.87 8.01 18.25
CA ARG A 211 -10.17 9.42 17.93
C ARG A 211 -9.46 10.63 18.59
N ASP A 212 -8.68 10.54 19.66
CA ASP A 212 -8.30 11.73 20.44
C ASP A 212 -6.81 12.13 20.46
N ASN A 213 -5.92 11.40 19.77
CA ASN A 213 -4.47 11.65 19.83
C ASN A 213 -3.82 12.14 18.52
N TYR A 214 -4.55 12.88 17.69
CA TYR A 214 -3.89 13.78 16.73
C TYR A 214 -3.69 15.13 17.41
N PRO A 215 -2.44 15.59 17.63
CA PRO A 215 -2.23 16.96 18.08
C PRO A 215 -2.83 17.91 17.04
N ASN A 216 -3.79 18.72 17.49
CA ASN A 216 -4.37 19.80 16.71
C ASN A 216 -3.23 20.72 16.24
N PHE A 217 -2.80 20.59 14.98
CA PHE A 217 -2.13 21.68 14.27
C PHE A 217 -3.18 22.73 13.91
N ARG A 218 -3.72 23.39 14.94
CA ARG A 218 -4.43 24.66 14.76
C ARG A 218 -3.39 25.77 14.75
N GLN A 219 -3.29 26.36 13.57
CA GLN A 219 -2.73 27.66 13.23
C GLN A 219 -2.66 28.63 14.43
N GLU A 220 -1.43 28.96 14.86
CA GLU A 220 -1.17 30.23 15.52
C GLU A 220 -1.09 31.30 14.43
N ASN A 221 -2.24 31.88 14.11
CA ASN A 221 -2.32 33.24 13.59
C ASN A 221 -3.14 34.03 14.61
N GLN A 222 -2.46 34.71 15.54
CA GLN A 222 -2.98 35.82 16.32
C GLN A 222 -1.85 36.51 17.10
N ASN A 223 -1.16 37.44 16.43
CA ASN A 223 -1.07 38.87 16.78
C ASN A 223 0.05 39.55 15.99
#